data_AF-A0A534P966-F1
#
_entry.id   AF-A0A534P966-F1
#
_cell.length_a   1.000
_cell.length_b   1.000
_cell.length_c   1.000
_cell.angle_alpha   90.00
_cell.angle_beta   90.00
_cell.angle_gamma   90.00
#
_symmetry.space_group_name_H-M   'P 1'
#
loop_
_entity.id
_entity.type
_entity.pdbx_description
1 polymer ?
#
loop_
_entity_poly.entity_id
_entity_poly.type
_entity_poly.pdbx_seq_one_letter_code
_entity_poly.pdbx_strand_id
1 'polypeptide(L)'
;MADLDGRLAAAGNNAAERARLKAARSQLRGLSHSLDLISITRAAAQTLTTADEVRAKALPHLAGRDWGRGLRVSALTLAALVIVAAAAWGVRALRAGKLRVPLPKGKKLLIIAAIAGSLGVAASVAGYRGYRYVEHDPKFCTSCHTMGSAFALWEQSGHKNVECHTCHKPDVASNLHQLWVYATRRPDEVVKHAEVDRTVCEQCHAGGGNASKWNRVVETPGHRVHAGKQRVECVQCHGMSVHRFVPPKETCATCHKNVTLSAAGSMAEMHCLQCHPFTAADTNRPLKPDRAACLECHEGRQVSDEVFPAAKAPMKWECGKCHKPHERLSIGNGDCRSCHNTMTEGVHRVKGHSECLDCHRPHAWTTMVANCTGCHAAIVPARHHPTPGKFCKDCHGAWDDEFQGPRTAKAKKAKVQPAGGTVK
;
A
#
# COMPACT_ATOMS: atom_id res chain seq x y z
N MET A 1 30.22 -0.45 -4.08
CA MET A 1 30.59 0.13 -2.77
C MET A 1 29.41 0.84 -2.09
N ALA A 2 28.73 1.81 -2.71
CA ALA A 2 27.53 2.43 -2.14
C ALA A 2 26.38 1.42 -1.92
N ASP A 3 26.19 0.51 -2.86
CA ASP A 3 25.28 -0.64 -2.77
C ASP A 3 25.63 -1.63 -1.63
N LEU A 4 26.90 -1.69 -1.19
CA LEU A 4 27.33 -2.61 -0.13
C LEU A 4 26.88 -2.14 1.26
N ASP A 5 26.89 -0.83 1.53
CA ASP A 5 26.41 -0.28 2.81
C ASP A 5 24.92 -0.52 3.02
N GLY A 6 24.12 -0.35 1.97
CA GLY A 6 22.69 -0.61 2.01
C GLY A 6 22.39 -2.07 2.31
N ARG A 7 23.13 -2.99 1.66
CA ARG A 7 23.00 -4.44 1.89
C ARG A 7 23.44 -4.86 3.30
N LEU A 8 24.52 -4.28 3.83
CA LEU A 8 24.98 -4.55 5.20
C LEU A 8 24.00 -4.04 6.26
N ALA A 9 23.33 -2.91 5.99
CA ALA A 9 22.29 -2.38 6.86
C ALA A 9 21.03 -3.27 6.87
N ALA A 10 20.71 -3.90 5.75
CA ALA A 10 19.58 -4.83 5.63
C ALA A 10 19.86 -6.23 6.21
N ALA A 11 21.13 -6.66 6.23
CA ALA A 11 21.53 -8.02 6.63
C ALA A 11 21.80 -8.21 8.14
N GLY A 12 21.30 -7.32 9.01
CA GLY A 12 21.45 -7.42 10.47
C GLY A 12 22.49 -6.48 11.09
N ASN A 13 22.98 -6.80 12.30
CA ASN A 13 23.90 -5.93 13.05
C ASN A 13 25.36 -6.04 12.54
N ASN A 14 25.65 -5.35 11.44
CA ASN A 14 26.98 -5.28 10.80
C ASN A 14 27.69 -3.94 11.10
N ALA A 15 27.52 -3.38 12.31
CA ALA A 15 28.02 -2.04 12.64
C ALA A 15 29.55 -1.93 12.54
N ALA A 16 30.29 -2.96 12.96
CA ALA A 16 31.75 -2.99 12.89
C ALA A 16 32.26 -3.05 11.44
N GLU A 17 31.60 -3.84 10.59
CA GLU A 17 31.90 -4.01 9.17
C GLU A 17 31.60 -2.73 8.38
N ARG A 18 30.50 -2.03 8.71
CA ARG A 18 30.19 -0.71 8.16
C ARG A 18 31.20 0.35 8.59
N ALA A 19 31.69 0.30 9.83
CA ALA A 19 32.74 1.20 10.30
C ALA A 19 34.07 0.95 9.55
N ARG A 20 34.44 -0.31 9.33
CA ARG A 20 35.62 -0.68 8.52
C ARG A 20 35.53 -0.17 7.08
N LEU A 21 34.38 -0.36 6.40
CA LEU A 21 34.15 0.17 5.06
C LEU A 21 34.21 1.71 5.00
N LYS A 22 33.68 2.38 6.02
CA LYS A 22 33.73 3.84 6.13
C LYS A 22 35.18 4.33 6.28
N ALA A 23 35.97 3.66 7.11
CA ALA A 23 37.40 3.96 7.30
C ALA A 23 38.20 3.77 5.99
N ALA A 24 38.00 2.65 5.29
CA ALA A 24 38.65 2.40 4.00
C ALA A 24 38.29 3.48 2.95
N ARG A 25 37.03 3.91 2.87
CA ARG A 25 36.63 5.00 1.96
C ARG A 25 37.20 6.36 2.34
N SER A 26 37.39 6.65 3.63
CA SER A 26 38.02 7.92 4.03
C SER A 26 39.47 8.02 3.57
N GLN A 27 40.20 6.90 3.49
CA GLN A 27 41.57 6.89 2.95
C GLN A 27 41.60 7.30 1.47
N LEU A 28 40.60 6.90 0.68
CA LEU A 28 40.47 7.33 -0.72
C LEU A 28 40.10 8.82 -0.85
N ARG A 29 39.24 9.34 0.05
CA ARG A 29 38.86 10.76 0.03
C ARG A 29 40.03 11.68 0.34
N GLY A 30 40.93 11.28 1.24
CA GLY A 30 42.15 12.02 1.55
C GLY A 30 43.11 12.16 0.36
N LEU A 31 43.01 11.27 -0.63
CA LEU A 31 43.87 11.24 -1.82
C LEU A 31 43.25 11.93 -3.04
N SER A 32 42.01 12.44 -2.93
CA SER A 32 41.25 13.05 -4.04
C SER A 32 41.90 14.29 -4.67
N HIS A 33 42.87 14.91 -4.00
CA HIS A 33 43.64 16.07 -4.50
C HIS A 33 45.13 15.74 -4.73
N SER A 34 45.55 14.49 -4.59
CA SER A 34 46.94 14.08 -4.82
C SER A 34 47.15 13.64 -6.27
N LEU A 35 48.28 14.00 -6.88
CA LEU A 35 48.69 13.54 -8.23
C LEU A 35 49.51 12.24 -8.19
N ASP A 36 49.66 11.63 -7.01
CA ASP A 36 50.42 10.39 -6.82
C ASP A 36 49.57 9.17 -7.17
N LEU A 37 49.66 8.75 -8.44
CA LEU A 37 48.99 7.56 -8.95
C LEU A 37 49.35 6.28 -8.18
N ILE A 38 50.57 6.16 -7.64
CA ILE A 38 51.00 4.95 -6.92
C ILE A 38 50.28 4.85 -5.58
N SER A 39 50.14 5.97 -4.87
CA SER A 39 49.39 6.03 -3.61
C SER A 39 47.90 5.82 -3.82
N ILE A 40 47.32 6.40 -4.89
CA ILE A 40 45.91 6.18 -5.26
C ILE A 40 45.64 4.71 -5.59
N THR A 41 46.48 4.08 -6.41
CA THR A 41 46.30 2.68 -6.81
C THR A 41 46.46 1.73 -5.63
N ARG A 42 47.43 1.96 -4.74
CA ARG A 42 47.61 1.16 -3.51
C ARG A 42 46.42 1.30 -2.56
N ALA A 43 45.93 2.52 -2.34
CA ALA A 43 44.77 2.77 -1.49
C ALA A 43 43.48 2.20 -2.09
N ALA A 44 43.31 2.25 -3.42
CA ALA A 44 42.20 1.63 -4.12
C ALA A 44 42.23 0.09 -3.98
N ALA A 45 43.40 -0.52 -4.16
CA ALA A 45 43.57 -1.96 -3.96
C ALA A 45 43.24 -2.38 -2.52
N GLN A 46 43.78 -1.70 -1.51
CA GLN A 46 43.48 -1.98 -0.10
C GLN A 46 41.99 -1.80 0.23
N THR A 47 41.35 -0.78 -0.36
CA THR A 47 39.93 -0.55 -0.16
C THR A 47 39.07 -1.65 -0.78
N LEU A 48 39.47 -2.17 -1.96
CA LEU A 48 38.80 -3.31 -2.60
C LEU A 48 38.95 -4.58 -1.77
N THR A 49 40.16 -4.88 -1.27
CA THR A 49 40.40 -6.02 -0.38
C THR A 49 39.53 -5.93 0.88
N THR A 50 39.45 -4.75 1.51
CA THR A 50 38.60 -4.54 2.70
C THR A 50 37.12 -4.76 2.38
N ALA A 51 36.67 -4.35 1.19
CA ALA A 51 35.30 -4.54 0.76
C ALA A 51 34.96 -6.01 0.50
N ASP A 52 35.92 -6.77 -0.05
CA ASP A 52 35.77 -8.20 -0.30
C ASP A 52 35.78 -9.00 1.01
N GLU A 53 36.65 -8.67 1.96
CA GLU A 53 36.65 -9.28 3.30
C GLU A 53 35.34 -9.03 4.04
N VAL A 54 34.85 -7.79 4.02
CA VAL A 54 33.56 -7.44 4.64
C VAL A 54 32.40 -8.17 3.95
N ARG A 55 32.41 -8.27 2.62
CA ARG A 55 31.39 -9.00 1.88
C ARG A 55 31.44 -10.50 2.16
N ALA A 56 32.62 -11.11 2.23
CA ALA A 56 32.81 -12.52 2.55
C ALA A 56 32.30 -12.86 3.96
N LYS A 57 32.57 -11.98 4.92
CA LYS A 57 32.17 -12.17 6.33
C LYS A 57 30.68 -11.92 6.59
N ALA A 58 30.16 -10.79 6.12
CA ALA A 58 28.81 -10.35 6.46
C ALA A 58 27.74 -10.75 5.43
N LEU A 59 28.14 -11.10 4.21
CA LEU A 59 27.23 -11.42 3.09
C LEU A 59 27.73 -12.65 2.30
N PRO A 60 27.89 -13.83 2.96
CA PRO A 60 28.53 -15.00 2.35
C PRO A 60 27.81 -15.51 1.08
N HIS A 61 26.49 -15.34 1.00
CA HIS A 61 25.68 -15.68 -0.18
C HIS A 61 25.96 -14.79 -1.40
N LEU A 62 26.41 -13.54 -1.20
CA LEU A 62 26.84 -12.65 -2.28
C LEU A 62 28.28 -12.92 -2.69
N ALA A 63 29.16 -13.25 -1.74
CA ALA A 63 30.53 -13.66 -2.02
C ALA A 63 30.56 -14.93 -2.89
N GLY A 64 29.71 -15.93 -2.62
CA GLY A 64 29.58 -17.12 -3.47
C GLY A 64 29.09 -16.81 -4.89
N ARG A 65 28.21 -15.80 -5.06
CA ARG A 65 27.71 -15.37 -6.37
C ARG A 65 28.76 -14.66 -7.21
N ASP A 66 29.56 -13.79 -6.59
CA ASP A 66 30.64 -13.07 -7.26
C ASP A 66 31.83 -13.99 -7.57
N TRP A 67 32.16 -14.95 -6.68
CA TRP A 67 33.13 -16.01 -6.96
C TRP A 67 32.68 -16.89 -8.13
N GLY A 68 31.39 -17.25 -8.18
CA GLY A 68 30.78 -17.93 -9.32
C GLY A 68 30.83 -17.12 -10.62
N ARG A 69 30.69 -15.79 -10.56
CA ARG A 69 30.87 -14.91 -11.72
C ARG A 69 32.33 -14.91 -12.20
N GLY A 70 33.29 -14.83 -11.28
CA GLY A 70 34.72 -14.90 -11.59
C GLY A 70 35.09 -16.22 -12.27
N LEU A 71 34.69 -17.35 -11.69
CA LEU A 71 34.89 -18.68 -12.29
C LEU A 71 34.28 -18.81 -13.69
N ARG A 72 33.08 -18.27 -13.92
CA ARG A 72 32.44 -18.28 -15.24
C ARG A 72 33.20 -17.45 -16.26
N VAL A 73 33.66 -16.25 -15.88
CA VAL A 73 34.46 -15.39 -16.77
C VAL A 73 35.80 -16.05 -17.08
N SER A 74 36.47 -16.60 -16.07
CA SER A 74 37.73 -17.35 -16.23
C SER A 74 37.55 -18.60 -17.08
N ALA A 75 36.45 -19.35 -16.92
CA ALA A 75 36.15 -20.52 -17.74
C ALA A 75 35.85 -20.15 -19.20
N LEU A 76 35.09 -19.08 -19.44
CA LEU A 76 34.80 -18.59 -20.81
C LEU A 76 36.05 -18.05 -21.51
N THR A 77 36.92 -17.35 -20.78
CA THR A 77 38.21 -16.87 -21.30
C THR A 77 39.18 -18.01 -21.57
N LEU A 78 39.26 -19.02 -20.70
CA LEU A 78 40.01 -20.26 -20.96
C LEU A 78 39.46 -21.01 -22.17
N ALA A 79 38.14 -21.17 -22.29
CA ALA A 79 37.52 -21.83 -23.44
C ALA A 79 37.82 -21.08 -24.75
N ALA A 80 37.72 -19.75 -24.75
CA ALA A 80 38.07 -18.93 -25.91
C ALA A 80 39.56 -19.05 -26.26
N LEU A 81 40.46 -19.02 -25.27
CA LEU A 81 41.90 -19.21 -25.47
C LEU A 81 42.22 -20.61 -26.01
N VAL A 82 41.55 -21.65 -25.52
CA VAL A 82 41.70 -23.02 -26.03
C VAL A 82 41.22 -23.13 -27.47
N ILE A 83 40.08 -22.51 -27.82
CA ILE A 83 39.58 -22.48 -29.19
C ILE A 83 40.54 -21.73 -30.12
N VAL A 84 41.06 -20.58 -29.70
CA VAL A 84 42.02 -19.79 -30.48
C VAL A 84 43.36 -20.53 -30.61
N ALA A 85 43.84 -21.14 -29.53
CA ALA A 85 45.06 -21.95 -29.55
C ALA A 85 44.91 -23.20 -30.41
N ALA A 86 43.76 -23.88 -30.37
CA ALA A 86 43.44 -25.02 -31.23
C ALA A 86 43.33 -24.59 -32.70
N ALA A 87 42.70 -23.44 -32.99
CA ALA A 87 42.63 -22.89 -34.34
C ALA A 87 44.02 -22.49 -34.85
N ALA A 88 44.84 -21.82 -34.04
CA ALA A 88 46.19 -21.41 -34.38
C ALA A 88 47.13 -22.62 -34.57
N TRP A 89 47.03 -23.63 -33.70
CA TRP A 89 47.75 -24.89 -33.84
C TRP A 89 47.31 -25.64 -35.09
N GLY A 90 46.00 -25.71 -35.37
CA GLY A 90 45.45 -26.30 -36.59
C GLY A 90 45.98 -25.62 -37.86
N VAL A 91 45.98 -24.28 -37.90
CA VAL A 91 46.55 -23.50 -39.00
C VAL A 91 48.06 -23.75 -39.16
N ARG A 92 48.81 -23.82 -38.05
CA ARG A 92 50.25 -24.09 -38.08
C ARG A 92 50.56 -25.53 -38.50
N ALA A 93 49.79 -26.51 -38.04
CA ALA A 93 49.92 -27.92 -38.41
C ALA A 93 49.56 -28.18 -39.89
N LEU A 94 48.59 -27.42 -40.42
CA LEU A 94 48.26 -27.38 -41.86
C LEU A 94 49.40 -26.77 -42.69
N ARG A 95 49.97 -25.62 -42.27
CA ARG A 95 51.11 -24.98 -42.97
C ARG A 95 52.38 -25.82 -42.93
N ALA A 96 52.62 -26.57 -41.85
CA ALA A 96 53.78 -27.43 -41.70
C ALA A 96 53.59 -28.83 -42.35
N GLY A 97 52.47 -29.09 -43.03
CA GLY A 97 52.19 -30.36 -43.71
C GLY A 97 52.00 -31.57 -42.79
N LYS A 98 51.92 -31.37 -41.47
CA LYS A 98 51.75 -32.45 -40.47
C LYS A 98 50.30 -32.93 -40.37
N LEU A 99 49.33 -32.07 -40.70
CA LEU A 99 47.91 -32.43 -40.80
C LEU A 99 47.52 -32.48 -42.30
N ARG A 100 47.36 -33.68 -42.86
CA ARG A 100 46.82 -33.86 -44.22
C ARG A 100 45.29 -33.85 -44.17
N VAL A 101 44.70 -32.71 -43.85
CA VAL A 101 43.26 -32.52 -44.03
C VAL A 101 43.05 -32.37 -45.54
N PRO A 102 42.23 -33.20 -46.21
CA PRO A 102 41.94 -33.05 -47.62
C PRO A 102 41.09 -31.78 -47.81
N LEU A 103 41.74 -30.62 -47.79
CA LEU A 103 41.10 -29.33 -48.06
C LEU A 103 40.67 -29.36 -49.52
N PRO A 104 39.36 -29.34 -49.81
CA PRO A 104 38.90 -29.37 -51.19
C PRO A 104 39.43 -28.13 -51.92
N LYS A 105 40.23 -28.30 -52.95
CA LYS A 105 40.83 -27.18 -53.70
C LYS A 105 39.80 -26.54 -54.64
N GLY A 106 39.89 -25.22 -54.84
CA GLY A 106 39.08 -24.48 -55.82
C GLY A 106 37.62 -24.25 -55.42
N LYS A 107 36.68 -24.38 -56.38
CA LYS A 107 35.25 -24.05 -56.22
C LYS A 107 34.56 -24.78 -55.05
N LYS A 108 35.03 -25.97 -54.66
CA LYS A 108 34.49 -26.76 -53.54
C LYS A 108 34.76 -26.10 -52.17
N LEU A 109 35.89 -25.41 -51.98
CA LEU A 109 36.17 -24.64 -50.76
C LEU A 109 35.23 -23.43 -50.63
N LEU A 110 34.98 -22.75 -51.75
CA LEU A 110 34.06 -21.62 -51.81
C LEU A 110 32.63 -22.06 -51.49
N ILE A 111 32.20 -23.23 -51.99
CA ILE A 111 30.88 -23.79 -51.66
C ILE A 111 30.77 -24.12 -50.17
N ILE A 112 31.77 -24.78 -49.57
CA ILE A 112 31.76 -25.10 -48.14
C ILE A 112 31.80 -23.83 -47.28
N ALA A 113 32.63 -22.84 -47.64
CA ALA A 113 32.70 -21.57 -46.96
C ALA A 113 31.38 -20.79 -47.08
N ALA A 114 30.73 -20.82 -48.25
CA ALA A 114 29.43 -20.20 -48.47
C ALA A 114 28.33 -20.89 -47.66
N ILE A 115 28.32 -22.23 -47.59
CA ILE A 115 27.37 -22.99 -46.77
C ILE A 115 27.61 -22.70 -45.28
N ALA A 116 28.84 -22.75 -44.81
CA ALA A 116 29.19 -22.47 -43.43
C ALA A 116 28.85 -21.01 -43.04
N GLY A 117 29.13 -20.05 -43.93
CA GLY A 117 28.74 -18.66 -43.75
C GLY A 117 27.21 -18.49 -43.70
N SER A 118 26.49 -19.16 -44.60
CA SER A 118 25.02 -19.11 -44.64
C SER A 118 24.39 -19.73 -43.38
N LEU A 119 24.92 -20.87 -42.91
CA LEU A 119 24.49 -21.51 -41.66
C LEU A 119 24.79 -20.64 -40.44
N GLY A 120 25.96 -19.99 -40.42
CA GLY A 120 26.33 -19.02 -39.38
C GLY A 120 25.34 -17.87 -39.32
N VAL A 121 25.04 -17.25 -40.47
CA VAL A 121 24.03 -16.17 -40.57
C VAL A 121 22.66 -16.65 -40.14
N ALA A 122 22.21 -17.82 -40.61
CA ALA A 122 20.92 -18.39 -40.22
C ALA A 122 20.81 -18.63 -38.71
N ALA A 123 21.86 -19.18 -38.09
CA ALA A 123 21.92 -19.39 -36.65
C ALA A 123 21.91 -18.07 -35.86
N SER A 124 22.65 -17.05 -36.32
CA SER A 124 22.64 -15.72 -35.71
C SER A 124 21.27 -15.05 -35.79
N VAL A 125 20.61 -15.14 -36.95
CA VAL A 125 19.26 -14.58 -37.16
C VAL A 125 18.24 -15.31 -36.28
N ALA A 126 18.30 -16.65 -36.22
CA ALA A 126 17.42 -17.45 -35.38
C ALA A 126 17.63 -17.14 -33.89
N GLY A 127 18.89 -17.06 -33.44
CA GLY A 127 19.25 -16.70 -32.07
C GLY A 127 18.77 -15.30 -31.69
N TYR A 128 18.96 -14.31 -32.58
CA TYR A 128 18.48 -12.94 -32.36
C TYR A 128 16.96 -12.87 -32.26
N ARG A 129 16.24 -13.56 -33.15
CA ARG A 129 14.77 -13.63 -33.10
C ARG A 129 14.26 -14.32 -31.85
N GLY A 130 14.89 -15.43 -31.45
CA GLY A 130 14.57 -16.14 -30.21
C GLY A 130 14.79 -15.25 -28.98
N TYR A 131 15.93 -14.58 -28.90
CA TYR A 131 16.23 -13.61 -27.84
C TYR A 131 15.18 -12.50 -27.79
N ARG A 132 14.86 -11.88 -28.94
CA ARG A 132 13.84 -10.82 -28.99
C ARG A 132 12.46 -11.30 -28.56
N TYR A 133 12.07 -12.50 -28.97
CA TYR A 133 10.78 -13.07 -28.58
C TYR A 133 10.71 -13.30 -27.07
N VAL A 134 11.76 -13.87 -26.47
CA VAL A 134 11.79 -14.17 -25.03
C VAL A 134 11.89 -12.91 -24.16
N GLU A 135 12.71 -11.94 -24.56
CA GLU A 135 13.03 -10.78 -23.71
C GLU A 135 12.16 -9.55 -23.95
N HIS A 136 11.59 -9.40 -25.14
CA HIS A 136 10.92 -8.17 -25.57
C HIS A 136 9.49 -8.37 -26.09
N ASP A 137 9.04 -9.62 -26.33
CA ASP A 137 7.68 -9.89 -26.78
C ASP A 137 6.80 -10.40 -25.63
N PRO A 138 5.79 -9.63 -25.16
CA PRO A 138 4.86 -10.06 -24.12
C PRO A 138 4.14 -11.38 -24.44
N LYS A 139 4.01 -11.76 -25.72
CA LYS A 139 3.41 -13.04 -26.13
C LYS A 139 4.20 -14.25 -25.66
N PHE A 140 5.51 -14.12 -25.44
CA PHE A 140 6.29 -15.21 -24.85
C PHE A 140 5.72 -15.62 -23.49
N CYS A 141 5.32 -14.66 -22.64
CA CYS A 141 4.75 -14.96 -21.33
C CYS A 141 3.44 -15.76 -21.45
N THR A 142 2.66 -15.56 -22.51
CA THR A 142 1.41 -16.31 -22.77
C THR A 142 1.64 -17.78 -23.12
N SER A 143 2.88 -18.17 -23.43
CA SER A 143 3.24 -19.58 -23.61
C SER A 143 3.24 -20.37 -22.29
N CYS A 144 3.27 -19.68 -21.15
CA CYS A 144 3.10 -20.27 -19.83
C CYS A 144 1.61 -20.27 -19.44
N HIS A 145 1.10 -21.42 -18.98
CA HIS A 145 -0.33 -21.56 -18.61
C HIS A 145 -0.74 -20.69 -17.42
N THR A 146 0.20 -20.28 -16.57
CA THR A 146 -0.04 -19.46 -15.37
C THR A 146 -0.20 -17.97 -15.66
N MET A 147 0.13 -17.52 -16.88
CA MET A 147 0.25 -16.10 -17.21
C MET A 147 -0.98 -15.47 -17.86
N GLY A 148 -2.00 -16.26 -18.22
CA GLY A 148 -3.15 -15.78 -18.98
C GLY A 148 -3.90 -14.63 -18.30
N SER A 149 -4.14 -14.71 -16.99
CA SER A 149 -4.87 -13.67 -16.24
C SER A 149 -4.08 -12.36 -16.15
N ALA A 150 -2.79 -12.43 -15.85
CA ALA A 150 -1.91 -11.27 -15.77
C ALA A 150 -1.74 -10.60 -17.14
N PHE A 151 -1.61 -11.38 -18.22
CA PHE A 151 -1.55 -10.84 -19.58
C PHE A 151 -2.84 -10.10 -19.97
N ALA A 152 -4.01 -10.71 -19.72
CA ALA A 152 -5.30 -10.10 -20.06
C ALA A 152 -5.53 -8.77 -19.35
N LEU A 153 -5.07 -8.67 -18.09
CA LEU A 153 -5.16 -7.44 -17.32
C LEU A 153 -4.13 -6.38 -17.79
N TRP A 154 -2.90 -6.80 -18.09
CA TRP A 154 -1.89 -5.91 -18.69
C TRP A 154 -2.37 -5.32 -20.02
N GLU A 155 -3.00 -6.13 -20.88
CA GLU A 155 -3.51 -5.73 -22.19
C GLU A 155 -4.63 -4.67 -22.08
N GLN A 156 -5.40 -4.71 -20.99
CA GLN A 156 -6.44 -3.72 -20.68
C GLN A 156 -5.90 -2.50 -19.91
N SER A 157 -4.66 -2.55 -19.42
CA SER A 157 -4.06 -1.50 -18.59
C SER A 157 -3.49 -0.35 -19.43
N GLY A 158 -3.19 0.76 -18.75
CA GLY A 158 -2.41 1.86 -19.34
C GLY A 158 -0.97 1.49 -19.71
N HIS A 159 -0.47 0.33 -19.28
CA HIS A 159 0.88 -0.15 -19.52
C HIS A 159 0.97 -1.19 -20.65
N LYS A 160 -0.09 -1.44 -21.43
CA LYS A 160 -0.10 -2.40 -22.55
C LYS A 160 0.96 -2.18 -23.64
N ASN A 161 1.62 -1.02 -23.64
CA ASN A 161 2.72 -0.68 -24.55
C ASN A 161 4.10 -0.76 -23.87
N VAL A 162 4.16 -1.26 -22.63
CA VAL A 162 5.38 -1.43 -21.85
C VAL A 162 5.71 -2.92 -21.77
N GLU A 163 6.93 -3.29 -22.15
CA GLU A 163 7.41 -4.66 -22.11
C GLU A 163 7.43 -5.20 -20.67
N CYS A 164 7.01 -6.46 -20.45
CA CYS A 164 6.97 -7.09 -19.13
C CYS A 164 8.32 -6.98 -18.39
N HIS A 165 9.43 -7.20 -19.10
CA HIS A 165 10.78 -7.14 -18.54
C HIS A 165 11.28 -5.74 -18.21
N THR A 166 10.53 -4.69 -18.61
CA THR A 166 10.80 -3.33 -18.11
C THR A 166 10.61 -3.30 -16.59
N CYS A 167 9.60 -4.02 -16.09
CA CYS A 167 9.28 -4.10 -14.66
C CYS A 167 9.83 -5.36 -14.00
N HIS A 168 9.68 -6.52 -14.66
CA HIS A 168 10.20 -7.79 -14.17
C HIS A 168 11.62 -8.01 -14.70
N LYS A 169 12.63 -7.63 -13.91
CA LYS A 169 14.05 -7.83 -14.28
C LYS A 169 14.69 -8.98 -13.49
N PRO A 170 14.29 -10.24 -13.76
CA PRO A 170 14.95 -11.38 -13.15
C PRO A 170 16.41 -11.43 -13.58
N ASP A 171 17.30 -11.80 -12.66
CA ASP A 171 18.66 -12.12 -13.04
C ASP A 171 18.72 -13.49 -13.73
N VAL A 172 19.84 -13.78 -14.40
CA VAL A 172 20.01 -15.02 -15.18
C VAL A 172 19.79 -16.28 -14.33
N ALA A 173 20.17 -16.28 -13.04
CA ALA A 173 19.93 -17.44 -12.19
C ALA A 173 18.44 -17.62 -11.88
N SER A 174 17.70 -16.53 -11.65
CA SER A 174 16.26 -16.55 -11.45
C SER A 174 15.51 -17.04 -12.70
N ASN A 175 15.91 -16.61 -13.89
CA ASN A 175 15.35 -17.10 -15.17
C ASN A 175 15.57 -18.60 -15.36
N LEU A 176 16.80 -19.09 -15.12
CA LEU A 176 17.11 -20.51 -15.22
C LEU A 176 16.36 -21.33 -14.19
N HIS A 177 16.22 -20.82 -12.97
CA HIS A 177 15.45 -21.46 -11.92
C HIS A 177 13.96 -21.55 -12.30
N GLN A 178 13.38 -20.47 -12.84
CA GLN A 178 12.01 -20.47 -13.31
C GLN A 178 11.81 -21.50 -14.43
N LEU A 179 12.71 -21.55 -15.43
CA LEU A 179 12.66 -22.55 -16.49
C LEU A 179 12.68 -23.97 -15.91
N TRP A 180 13.56 -24.23 -14.94
CA TRP A 180 13.65 -25.54 -14.28
C TRP A 180 12.37 -25.90 -13.51
N VAL A 181 11.81 -24.97 -12.73
CA VAL A 181 10.56 -25.18 -11.97
C VAL A 181 9.39 -25.47 -12.91
N TYR A 182 9.25 -24.70 -13.98
CA TYR A 182 8.16 -24.89 -14.95
C TYR A 182 8.33 -26.17 -15.77
N ALA A 183 9.56 -26.56 -16.12
CA ALA A 183 9.82 -27.81 -16.84
C ALA A 183 9.58 -29.06 -15.98
N THR A 184 9.89 -29.01 -14.68
CA THR A 184 9.87 -30.19 -13.79
C THR A 184 8.65 -30.28 -12.89
N ARG A 185 8.23 -29.17 -12.26
CA ARG A 185 7.15 -29.13 -11.27
C ARG A 185 5.82 -28.66 -11.83
N ARG A 186 5.84 -27.90 -12.92
CA ARG A 186 4.63 -27.35 -13.58
C ARG A 186 3.61 -26.75 -12.59
N PRO A 187 3.99 -25.72 -11.83
CA PRO A 187 3.07 -25.12 -10.86
C PRO A 187 1.87 -24.50 -11.57
N ASP A 188 0.70 -24.56 -10.94
CA ASP A 188 -0.54 -23.95 -11.47
C ASP A 188 -0.70 -22.47 -11.10
N GLU A 189 0.19 -21.98 -10.23
CA GLU A 189 0.24 -20.59 -9.81
C GLU A 189 1.59 -19.95 -10.13
N VAL A 190 1.58 -18.63 -10.32
CA VAL A 190 2.80 -17.86 -10.55
C VAL A 190 3.65 -17.87 -9.29
N VAL A 191 4.70 -18.70 -9.28
CA VAL A 191 5.76 -18.62 -8.26
C VAL A 191 6.53 -17.30 -8.39
N LYS A 192 7.01 -16.77 -7.25
CA LYS A 192 7.83 -15.55 -7.22
C LYS A 192 9.10 -15.78 -8.06
N HIS A 193 9.21 -15.04 -9.17
CA HIS A 193 10.32 -15.19 -10.12
C HIS A 193 11.04 -13.87 -10.43
N ALA A 194 10.43 -12.73 -10.06
CA ALA A 194 11.07 -11.42 -10.13
C ALA A 194 10.62 -10.55 -8.96
N GLU A 195 11.52 -9.70 -8.48
CA GLU A 195 11.20 -8.62 -7.55
C GLU A 195 11.00 -7.32 -8.34
N VAL A 196 9.87 -6.66 -8.12
CA VAL A 196 9.57 -5.36 -8.74
C VAL A 196 9.68 -4.30 -7.65
N ASP A 197 10.78 -3.56 -7.69
CA ASP A 197 11.07 -2.46 -6.76
C ASP A 197 10.42 -1.15 -7.22
N ARG A 198 10.08 -0.25 -6.27
CA ARG A 198 9.51 1.08 -6.57
C ARG A 198 10.29 1.89 -7.61
N THR A 199 11.62 1.74 -7.66
CA THR A 199 12.48 2.53 -8.55
C THR A 199 12.15 2.31 -10.03
N VAL A 200 11.61 1.15 -10.38
CA VAL A 200 11.13 0.86 -11.74
C VAL A 200 9.94 1.77 -12.08
N CYS A 201 9.02 1.97 -11.13
CA CYS A 201 7.87 2.84 -11.32
C CYS A 201 8.33 4.31 -11.43
N GLU A 202 9.24 4.71 -10.57
CA GLU A 202 9.77 6.08 -10.49
C GLU A 202 10.52 6.51 -11.77
N GLN A 203 11.18 5.57 -12.46
CA GLN A 203 11.88 5.86 -13.73
C GLN A 203 10.96 6.49 -14.79
N CYS A 204 9.68 6.10 -14.82
CA CYS A 204 8.70 6.63 -15.77
C CYS A 204 7.73 7.63 -15.15
N HIS A 205 7.37 7.44 -13.87
CA HIS A 205 6.36 8.27 -13.22
C HIS A 205 6.97 9.50 -12.53
N ALA A 206 8.14 9.39 -11.88
CA ALA A 206 8.74 10.48 -11.13
C ALA A 206 9.56 11.47 -11.99
N GLY A 207 9.81 11.13 -13.26
CA GLY A 207 10.64 11.92 -14.18
C GLY A 207 9.89 12.50 -15.39
N GLY A 208 10.59 13.37 -16.14
CA GLY A 208 10.12 13.91 -17.42
C GLY A 208 8.83 14.73 -17.32
N GLY A 209 7.98 14.66 -18.36
CA GLY A 209 6.71 15.38 -18.43
C GLY A 209 5.66 14.96 -17.40
N ASN A 210 5.91 13.90 -16.63
CA ASN A 210 4.99 13.38 -15.61
C ASN A 210 5.33 13.83 -14.19
N ALA A 211 6.50 14.44 -13.96
CA ALA A 211 6.98 14.80 -12.62
C ALA A 211 5.97 15.69 -11.84
N SER A 212 5.33 16.65 -12.51
CA SER A 212 4.32 17.52 -11.88
C SER A 212 3.01 16.80 -11.51
N LYS A 213 2.65 15.74 -12.23
CA LYS A 213 1.51 14.87 -11.88
C LYS A 213 1.89 13.95 -10.73
N TRP A 214 3.08 13.34 -10.79
CA TRP A 214 3.60 12.49 -9.73
C TRP A 214 3.68 13.21 -8.40
N ASN A 215 4.29 14.40 -8.37
CA ASN A 215 4.41 15.21 -7.15
C ASN A 215 3.03 15.53 -6.55
N ARG A 216 2.00 15.75 -7.37
CA ARG A 216 0.64 15.93 -6.85
C ARG A 216 0.05 14.65 -6.25
N VAL A 217 0.28 13.50 -6.89
CA VAL A 217 -0.24 12.20 -6.42
C VAL A 217 0.43 11.79 -5.12
N VAL A 218 1.76 11.89 -5.01
CA VAL A 218 2.48 11.45 -3.79
C VAL A 218 2.15 12.31 -2.57
N GLU A 219 1.74 13.56 -2.78
CA GLU A 219 1.30 14.48 -1.72
C GLU A 219 -0.16 14.28 -1.28
N THR A 220 -0.94 13.47 -2.01
CA THR A 220 -2.31 13.13 -1.56
C THR A 220 -2.27 12.47 -0.18
N PRO A 221 -3.32 12.65 0.66
CA PRO A 221 -3.28 12.23 2.05
C PRO A 221 -2.90 10.76 2.26
N GLY A 222 -3.39 9.87 1.38
CA GLY A 222 -3.12 8.45 1.42
C GLY A 222 -1.68 8.10 1.04
N HIS A 223 -1.20 8.59 -0.11
CA HIS A 223 0.15 8.31 -0.59
C HIS A 223 1.22 8.91 0.32
N ARG A 224 1.00 10.11 0.88
CA ARG A 224 1.92 10.74 1.83
C ARG A 224 2.17 9.87 3.05
N VAL A 225 1.13 9.21 3.57
CA VAL A 225 1.26 8.29 4.71
C VAL A 225 1.88 6.97 4.27
N HIS A 226 1.35 6.33 3.24
CA HIS A 226 1.74 4.96 2.88
C HIS A 226 3.05 4.90 2.08
N ALA A 227 3.13 5.61 0.96
CA ALA A 227 4.32 5.61 0.10
C ALA A 227 5.44 6.49 0.66
N GLY A 228 5.09 7.65 1.23
CA GLY A 228 6.03 8.63 1.79
C GLY A 228 6.57 8.24 3.16
N LYS A 229 5.72 8.27 4.19
CA LYS A 229 6.13 8.03 5.59
C LYS A 229 6.44 6.57 5.89
N GLN A 230 5.53 5.66 5.53
CA GLN A 230 5.66 4.23 5.85
C GLN A 230 6.50 3.45 4.83
N ARG A 231 6.83 4.06 3.68
CA ARG A 231 7.60 3.43 2.59
C ARG A 231 7.02 2.06 2.17
N VAL A 232 5.70 1.99 2.06
CA VAL A 232 5.00 0.87 1.41
C VAL A 232 5.39 0.83 -0.07
N GLU A 233 5.69 -0.34 -0.60
CA GLU A 233 6.06 -0.50 -2.01
C GLU A 233 4.86 -0.27 -2.92
N CYS A 234 5.07 0.36 -4.09
CA CYS A 234 3.97 0.64 -5.02
C CYS A 234 3.18 -0.62 -5.37
N VAL A 235 3.87 -1.74 -5.62
CA VAL A 235 3.28 -3.03 -5.95
C VAL A 235 2.60 -3.74 -4.77
N GLN A 236 2.70 -3.25 -3.53
CA GLN A 236 1.91 -3.83 -2.42
C GLN A 236 0.45 -3.39 -2.48
N CYS A 237 0.18 -2.18 -2.98
CA CYS A 237 -1.18 -1.69 -3.22
C CYS A 237 -1.57 -1.75 -4.69
N HIS A 238 -0.63 -1.41 -5.56
CA HIS A 238 -0.78 -1.47 -7.00
C HIS A 238 -0.34 -2.82 -7.59
N GLY A 239 0.01 -3.88 -6.86
CA GLY A 239 0.47 -5.14 -7.50
C GLY A 239 -0.62 -5.90 -8.22
N MET A 240 -1.80 -6.02 -7.59
CA MET A 240 -3.02 -6.44 -8.28
C MET A 240 -3.54 -5.33 -9.21
N SER A 241 -3.16 -4.07 -8.89
CA SER A 241 -3.74 -2.87 -9.49
C SER A 241 -2.96 -2.24 -10.66
N VAL A 242 -1.72 -2.65 -10.92
CA VAL A 242 -0.92 -2.29 -12.10
C VAL A 242 -1.54 -2.93 -13.33
N HIS A 243 -2.22 -4.04 -13.08
CA HIS A 243 -3.06 -4.80 -13.97
C HIS A 243 -4.56 -4.43 -13.76
N ARG A 244 -4.95 -3.79 -12.63
CA ARG A 244 -6.33 -3.31 -12.33
C ARG A 244 -6.43 -2.01 -11.49
N PHE A 245 -6.60 -0.84 -12.08
CA PHE A 245 -6.29 0.49 -11.49
C PHE A 245 -6.83 0.88 -10.07
N VAL A 246 -7.84 0.22 -9.50
CA VAL A 246 -8.36 0.52 -8.15
C VAL A 246 -8.06 -0.64 -7.21
N PRO A 247 -7.27 -0.42 -6.12
CA PRO A 247 -7.01 -1.45 -5.13
C PRO A 247 -8.31 -1.93 -4.49
N PRO A 248 -8.57 -3.24 -4.46
CA PRO A 248 -9.75 -3.79 -3.81
C PRO A 248 -9.62 -3.66 -2.27
N LYS A 249 -10.74 -3.67 -1.54
CA LYS A 249 -10.76 -3.48 -0.06
C LYS A 249 -9.87 -4.49 0.67
N GLU A 250 -9.74 -5.68 0.10
CA GLU A 250 -8.92 -6.78 0.59
C GLU A 250 -7.43 -6.39 0.62
N THR A 251 -6.96 -5.56 -0.29
CA THR A 251 -5.59 -5.04 -0.29
C THR A 251 -5.32 -4.24 0.97
N CYS A 252 -6.26 -3.38 1.41
CA CYS A 252 -6.13 -2.63 2.65
C CYS A 252 -6.08 -3.57 3.87
N ALA A 253 -6.91 -4.63 3.87
CA ALA A 253 -7.01 -5.60 4.95
C ALA A 253 -5.74 -6.43 5.15
N THR A 254 -4.85 -6.54 4.14
CA THR A 254 -3.56 -7.23 4.30
C THR A 254 -2.70 -6.63 5.41
N CYS A 255 -2.76 -5.30 5.59
CA CYS A 255 -2.07 -4.57 6.65
C CYS A 255 -3.02 -4.12 7.78
N HIS A 256 -4.24 -3.69 7.44
CA HIS A 256 -5.23 -3.20 8.40
C HIS A 256 -6.18 -4.29 8.90
N LYS A 257 -5.64 -5.43 9.35
CA LYS A 257 -6.42 -6.63 9.69
C LYS A 257 -7.50 -6.44 10.76
N ASN A 258 -7.29 -5.50 11.68
CA ASN A 258 -8.20 -5.21 12.79
C ASN A 258 -9.17 -4.06 12.49
N VAL A 259 -9.15 -3.54 11.27
CA VAL A 259 -10.04 -2.46 10.83
C VAL A 259 -11.15 -3.09 10.01
N THR A 260 -12.37 -3.05 10.53
CA THR A 260 -13.56 -3.58 9.84
C THR A 260 -14.69 -2.57 9.90
N LEU A 261 -15.59 -2.62 8.92
CA LEU A 261 -16.82 -1.83 8.90
C LEU A 261 -18.03 -2.63 9.41
N SER A 262 -17.83 -3.85 9.91
CA SER A 262 -18.92 -4.74 10.33
C SER A 262 -19.81 -4.15 11.42
N ALA A 263 -19.26 -3.23 12.21
CA ALA A 263 -19.98 -2.54 13.27
C ALA A 263 -20.64 -1.22 12.82
N ALA A 264 -20.48 -0.85 11.54
CA ALA A 264 -20.92 0.43 10.97
C ALA A 264 -22.37 0.43 10.48
N GLY A 265 -23.15 -0.62 10.74
CA GLY A 265 -24.53 -0.74 10.27
C GLY A 265 -24.61 -0.75 8.74
N SER A 266 -25.41 0.16 8.16
CA SER A 266 -25.58 0.30 6.70
C SER A 266 -24.29 0.66 5.96
N MET A 267 -23.27 1.17 6.67
CA MET A 267 -21.96 1.50 6.11
C MET A 267 -21.04 0.27 5.95
N ALA A 268 -21.44 -0.91 6.41
CA ALA A 268 -20.59 -2.11 6.43
C ALA A 268 -20.08 -2.55 5.04
N GLU A 269 -20.84 -2.28 3.98
CA GLU A 269 -20.49 -2.66 2.61
C GLU A 269 -19.73 -1.57 1.84
N MET A 270 -19.50 -0.39 2.44
CA MET A 270 -18.79 0.69 1.76
C MET A 270 -17.30 0.37 1.60
N HIS A 271 -16.71 0.86 0.51
CA HIS A 271 -15.27 0.78 0.34
C HIS A 271 -14.58 1.82 1.25
N CYS A 272 -13.41 1.49 1.80
CA CYS A 272 -12.66 2.35 2.72
C CYS A 272 -12.46 3.78 2.18
N LEU A 273 -12.21 3.88 0.88
CA LEU A 273 -11.98 5.14 0.15
C LEU A 273 -13.22 6.03 0.00
N GLN A 274 -14.42 5.54 0.33
CA GLN A 274 -15.62 6.36 0.36
C GLN A 274 -15.62 7.32 1.55
N CYS A 275 -14.94 6.94 2.64
CA CYS A 275 -14.77 7.80 3.82
C CYS A 275 -13.35 8.39 3.89
N HIS A 276 -12.32 7.59 3.60
CA HIS A 276 -10.93 8.02 3.67
C HIS A 276 -10.52 8.78 2.40
N PRO A 277 -10.16 10.08 2.49
CA PRO A 277 -9.80 10.91 1.34
C PRO A 277 -8.38 10.60 0.82
N PHE A 278 -8.14 9.36 0.40
CA PHE A 278 -6.81 8.86 0.04
C PHE A 278 -6.16 9.64 -1.10
N THR A 279 -6.96 9.98 -2.12
CA THR A 279 -6.54 10.70 -3.34
C THR A 279 -7.08 12.12 -3.39
N ALA A 280 -7.51 12.70 -2.28
CA ALA A 280 -8.07 14.05 -2.26
C ALA A 280 -7.05 15.08 -2.77
N ALA A 281 -7.55 16.06 -3.54
CA ALA A 281 -6.73 17.12 -4.13
C ALA A 281 -6.14 18.07 -3.07
N ASP A 282 -6.85 18.26 -1.95
CA ASP A 282 -6.31 18.97 -0.80
C ASP A 282 -5.32 18.08 -0.04
N THR A 283 -4.03 18.35 -0.21
CA THR A 283 -2.92 17.61 0.39
C THR A 283 -2.80 17.84 1.90
N ASN A 284 -3.43 18.89 2.43
CA ASN A 284 -3.47 19.17 3.86
C ASN A 284 -4.59 18.43 4.58
N ARG A 285 -5.59 17.91 3.84
CA ARG A 285 -6.69 17.14 4.41
C ARG A 285 -6.18 15.92 5.19
N PRO A 286 -6.69 15.66 6.40
CA PRO A 286 -6.32 14.45 7.13
C PRO A 286 -6.81 13.20 6.40
N LEU A 287 -5.99 12.13 6.43
CA LEU A 287 -6.42 10.83 5.89
C LEU A 287 -7.53 10.22 6.74
N LYS A 288 -7.58 10.51 8.04
CA LYS A 288 -8.74 10.20 8.88
C LYS A 288 -9.89 11.14 8.47
N PRO A 289 -11.11 10.63 8.23
CA PRO A 289 -12.24 11.47 7.84
C PRO A 289 -12.47 12.56 8.89
N ASP A 290 -12.56 13.80 8.42
CA ASP A 290 -12.95 14.97 9.20
C ASP A 290 -14.47 15.19 9.12
N ARG A 291 -14.99 16.11 9.93
CA ARG A 291 -16.41 16.50 9.90
C ARG A 291 -16.92 16.81 8.49
N ALA A 292 -16.11 17.48 7.65
CA ALA A 292 -16.49 17.79 6.27
C ALA A 292 -16.73 16.51 5.45
N ALA A 293 -15.88 15.49 5.58
CA ALA A 293 -16.00 14.22 4.84
C ALA A 293 -17.32 13.51 5.18
N CYS A 294 -17.71 13.54 6.45
CA CYS A 294 -18.99 12.98 6.88
C CYS A 294 -20.16 13.74 6.24
N LEU A 295 -20.17 15.07 6.35
CA LEU A 295 -21.27 15.92 5.88
C LEU A 295 -21.44 15.91 4.36
N GLU A 296 -20.36 15.71 3.59
CA GLU A 296 -20.44 15.54 2.13
C GLU A 296 -21.49 14.49 1.73
N CYS A 297 -21.62 13.39 2.48
CA CYS A 297 -22.64 12.37 2.26
C CYS A 297 -23.89 12.59 3.12
N HIS A 298 -23.70 12.80 4.42
CA HIS A 298 -24.77 12.84 5.41
C HIS A 298 -25.72 14.03 5.22
N GLU A 299 -25.22 15.18 4.78
CA GLU A 299 -26.01 16.36 4.43
C GLU A 299 -26.25 16.42 2.91
N GLY A 300 -25.20 16.20 2.12
CA GLY A 300 -25.24 16.35 0.67
C GLY A 300 -26.09 15.32 -0.09
N ARG A 301 -26.39 14.15 0.51
CA ARG A 301 -27.23 13.10 -0.11
C ARG A 301 -28.58 12.89 0.59
N GLN A 302 -28.97 13.77 1.50
CA GLN A 302 -30.25 13.71 2.22
C GLN A 302 -30.51 12.35 2.89
N VAL A 303 -29.50 11.80 3.57
CA VAL A 303 -29.67 10.63 4.45
C VAL A 303 -30.53 11.09 5.64
N SER A 304 -31.85 10.94 5.50
CA SER A 304 -32.85 11.83 6.11
C SER A 304 -33.29 11.43 7.52
N ASP A 305 -32.88 10.25 7.97
CA ASP A 305 -33.26 9.72 9.28
C ASP A 305 -32.27 10.09 10.40
N GLU A 306 -31.21 10.85 10.07
CA GLU A 306 -30.15 11.16 11.01
C GLU A 306 -30.39 12.46 11.77
N VAL A 307 -30.27 12.40 13.10
CA VAL A 307 -30.36 13.56 13.98
C VAL A 307 -29.03 14.31 13.92
N PHE A 308 -28.96 15.43 13.22
CA PHE A 308 -27.76 16.28 13.22
C PHE A 308 -27.73 17.23 14.43
N PRO A 309 -26.53 17.66 14.87
CA PRO A 309 -26.39 18.77 15.80
C PRO A 309 -27.10 20.01 15.26
N ALA A 310 -28.03 20.55 16.05
CA ALA A 310 -28.62 21.86 15.75
C ALA A 310 -27.49 22.89 15.62
N ALA A 311 -27.67 23.94 14.81
CA ALA A 311 -26.63 24.97 14.62
C ALA A 311 -26.15 25.62 15.93
N LYS A 312 -27.01 25.60 16.97
CA LYS A 312 -26.74 26.12 18.33
C LYS A 312 -26.24 25.04 19.30
N ALA A 313 -25.98 23.82 18.84
CA ALA A 313 -25.50 22.75 19.69
C ALA A 313 -24.14 23.14 20.30
N PRO A 314 -23.97 23.06 21.62
CA PRO A 314 -22.73 23.46 22.29
C PRO A 314 -21.56 22.53 21.96
N MET A 315 -21.83 21.29 21.52
CA MET A 315 -20.83 20.28 21.21
C MET A 315 -20.45 20.28 19.72
N LYS A 316 -19.60 21.24 19.31
CA LYS A 316 -19.00 21.30 17.96
C LYS A 316 -17.79 20.36 17.81
N TRP A 317 -17.87 19.15 18.35
CA TRP A 317 -16.78 18.17 18.26
C TRP A 317 -16.71 17.53 16.86
N GLU A 318 -15.54 16.99 16.52
CA GLU A 318 -15.41 16.07 15.38
C GLU A 318 -16.33 14.86 15.59
N CYS A 319 -17.16 14.53 14.59
CA CYS A 319 -18.11 13.40 14.65
C CYS A 319 -17.42 12.12 15.12
N GLY A 320 -16.19 11.89 14.63
CA GLY A 320 -15.32 10.75 14.95
C GLY A 320 -14.87 10.60 16.40
N LYS A 321 -15.25 11.53 17.30
CA LYS A 321 -15.04 11.40 18.75
C LYS A 321 -16.07 10.47 19.39
N CYS A 322 -17.29 10.47 18.86
CA CYS A 322 -18.37 9.61 19.34
C CYS A 322 -18.74 8.57 18.27
N HIS A 323 -18.95 9.01 17.02
CA HIS A 323 -19.25 8.14 15.89
C HIS A 323 -17.98 7.53 15.34
N LYS A 324 -17.63 6.32 15.79
CA LYS A 324 -16.49 5.56 15.26
C LYS A 324 -16.99 4.48 14.30
N PRO A 325 -16.87 4.64 12.97
CA PRO A 325 -17.42 3.68 12.01
C PRO A 325 -16.78 2.29 12.09
N HIS A 326 -15.61 2.15 12.72
CA HIS A 326 -14.89 0.88 12.84
C HIS A 326 -15.22 0.14 14.15
N GLU A 327 -16.04 0.74 15.01
CA GLU A 327 -16.43 0.21 16.32
C GLU A 327 -17.95 0.27 16.43
N ARG A 328 -18.53 -0.56 17.30
CA ARG A 328 -19.97 -0.44 17.57
C ARG A 328 -20.20 0.84 18.34
N LEU A 329 -21.04 1.73 17.81
CA LEU A 329 -21.44 2.93 18.54
C LEU A 329 -22.20 2.53 19.81
N SER A 330 -21.63 2.86 20.95
CA SER A 330 -22.26 2.72 22.26
C SER A 330 -21.90 3.94 23.07
N ILE A 331 -22.84 4.86 23.23
CA ILE A 331 -22.68 6.05 24.08
C ILE A 331 -23.33 5.71 25.42
N GLY A 332 -22.56 5.72 26.49
CA GLY A 332 -23.05 5.53 27.86
C GLY A 332 -22.59 6.63 28.81
N ASN A 333 -23.04 6.55 30.06
CA ASN A 333 -22.70 7.56 31.08
C ASN A 333 -21.18 7.68 31.32
N GLY A 334 -20.43 6.59 31.13
CA GLY A 334 -18.98 6.58 31.26
C GLY A 334 -18.28 7.50 30.26
N ASP A 335 -18.78 7.58 29.03
CA ASP A 335 -18.25 8.47 28.00
C ASP A 335 -18.45 9.93 28.38
N CYS A 336 -19.61 10.26 28.95
CA CYS A 336 -19.91 11.60 29.44
C CYS A 336 -19.02 11.98 30.63
N ARG A 337 -18.87 11.08 31.60
CA ARG A 337 -18.08 11.29 32.82
C ARG A 337 -16.57 11.43 32.56
N SER A 338 -16.09 10.96 31.41
CA SER A 338 -14.68 11.13 31.02
C SER A 338 -14.26 12.61 30.91
N CYS A 339 -15.23 13.49 30.61
CA CYS A 339 -15.02 14.94 30.57
C CYS A 339 -15.85 15.67 31.64
N HIS A 340 -17.06 15.19 31.96
CA HIS A 340 -17.94 15.77 32.98
C HIS A 340 -17.80 15.04 34.31
N ASN A 341 -16.71 15.28 35.03
CA ASN A 341 -16.43 14.62 36.31
C ASN A 341 -17.03 15.34 37.54
N THR A 342 -17.56 16.56 37.38
CA THR A 342 -18.07 17.41 38.46
C THR A 342 -19.52 17.84 38.24
N MET A 343 -20.45 16.87 38.15
CA MET A 343 -21.89 17.14 38.05
C MET A 343 -22.56 17.01 39.42
N THR A 344 -22.32 17.98 40.29
CA THR A 344 -22.78 17.93 41.69
C THR A 344 -23.80 19.00 42.02
N GLU A 345 -24.48 19.60 41.05
CA GLU A 345 -25.43 20.69 41.27
C GLU A 345 -26.82 20.40 40.68
N GLY A 346 -27.84 21.03 41.25
CA GLY A 346 -29.22 20.92 40.79
C GLY A 346 -29.75 19.48 40.77
N VAL A 347 -30.40 19.12 39.66
CA VAL A 347 -31.05 17.82 39.45
C VAL A 347 -30.08 16.64 39.40
N HIS A 348 -28.78 16.87 39.20
CA HIS A 348 -27.76 15.81 39.21
C HIS A 348 -27.48 15.25 40.61
N ARG A 349 -27.92 15.91 41.69
CA ARG A 349 -27.80 15.40 43.07
C ARG A 349 -28.82 14.31 43.39
N VAL A 350 -29.87 14.18 42.59
CA VAL A 350 -30.95 13.22 42.82
C VAL A 350 -30.47 11.84 42.40
N LYS A 351 -30.39 10.89 43.35
CA LYS A 351 -29.90 9.51 43.08
C LYS A 351 -30.64 8.79 41.94
N GLY A 352 -31.89 9.15 41.67
CA GLY A 352 -32.69 8.59 40.59
C GLY A 352 -32.33 9.10 39.18
N HIS A 353 -31.55 10.18 39.05
CA HIS A 353 -31.13 10.73 37.76
C HIS A 353 -29.71 10.30 37.42
N SER A 354 -29.49 8.98 37.30
CA SER A 354 -28.17 8.40 37.04
C SER A 354 -27.84 8.25 35.56
N GLU A 355 -28.87 8.10 34.72
CA GLU A 355 -28.75 7.89 33.27
C GLU A 355 -28.81 9.22 32.54
N CYS A 356 -27.70 9.62 31.94
CA CYS A 356 -27.56 10.93 31.31
C CYS A 356 -28.49 11.07 30.10
N LEU A 357 -28.63 9.99 29.32
CA LEU A 357 -29.37 9.98 28.05
C LEU A 357 -30.90 10.03 28.22
N ASP A 358 -31.41 9.77 29.42
CA ASP A 358 -32.85 9.88 29.71
C ASP A 358 -33.33 11.34 29.64
N CYS A 359 -32.44 12.27 29.98
CA CYS A 359 -32.71 13.71 29.95
C CYS A 359 -31.97 14.42 28.82
N HIS A 360 -30.69 14.08 28.58
CA HIS A 360 -29.86 14.71 27.57
C HIS A 360 -29.92 13.94 26.25
N ARG A 361 -30.53 14.55 25.24
CA ARG A 361 -30.45 14.02 23.88
C ARG A 361 -29.09 14.37 23.25
N PRO A 362 -28.36 13.39 22.68
CA PRO A 362 -27.19 13.67 21.85
C PRO A 362 -27.52 14.72 20.79
N HIS A 363 -26.54 15.53 20.40
CA HIS A 363 -26.67 16.59 19.38
C HIS A 363 -27.53 17.82 19.75
N ALA A 364 -28.35 17.75 20.80
CA ALA A 364 -29.04 18.92 21.39
C ALA A 364 -28.41 19.35 22.72
N TRP A 365 -28.10 18.39 23.60
CA TRP A 365 -27.52 18.54 24.95
C TRP A 365 -28.35 19.35 25.95
N THR A 366 -29.31 20.13 25.50
CA THR A 366 -30.28 20.84 26.34
C THR A 366 -31.39 19.90 26.78
N THR A 367 -31.82 20.05 28.03
CA THR A 367 -33.03 19.42 28.54
C THR A 367 -34.22 20.35 28.27
N MET A 368 -35.37 19.76 27.91
CA MET A 368 -36.63 20.48 27.73
C MET A 368 -37.60 20.04 28.83
N VAL A 369 -38.59 20.86 29.14
CA VAL A 369 -39.64 20.49 30.12
C VAL A 369 -40.31 19.18 29.71
N ALA A 370 -40.51 18.97 28.40
CA ALA A 370 -41.05 17.74 27.83
C ALA A 370 -40.26 16.47 28.21
N ASN A 371 -38.95 16.57 28.48
CA ASN A 371 -38.14 15.43 28.93
C ASN A 371 -38.50 15.02 30.36
N CYS A 372 -38.78 15.98 31.23
CA CYS A 372 -39.09 15.73 32.64
C CYS A 372 -40.46 15.06 32.79
N THR A 373 -41.42 15.50 31.97
CA THR A 373 -42.81 15.05 32.03
C THR A 373 -43.04 13.65 31.46
N GLY A 374 -42.02 13.07 30.81
CA GLY A 374 -42.04 11.66 30.39
C GLY A 374 -42.05 10.70 31.58
N CYS A 375 -41.43 11.08 32.71
CA CYS A 375 -41.36 10.26 33.92
C CYS A 375 -42.10 10.91 35.11
N HIS A 376 -42.18 12.24 35.16
CA HIS A 376 -42.81 12.96 36.26
C HIS A 376 -44.20 13.48 35.87
N ALA A 377 -45.24 12.91 36.48
CA ALA A 377 -46.62 13.40 36.33
C ALA A 377 -46.87 14.74 37.06
N ALA A 378 -46.06 15.03 38.09
CA ALA A 378 -46.03 16.30 38.80
C ALA A 378 -44.60 16.53 39.35
N ILE A 379 -44.04 17.71 39.10
CA ILE A 379 -42.70 18.08 39.55
C ILE A 379 -42.85 19.04 40.73
N VAL A 380 -42.36 18.67 41.91
CA VAL A 380 -42.42 19.52 43.11
C VAL A 380 -41.19 20.43 43.15
N PRO A 381 -41.31 21.75 42.89
CA PRO A 381 -40.15 22.64 42.71
C PRO A 381 -39.30 22.77 43.98
N ALA A 382 -39.95 22.75 45.15
CA ALA A 382 -39.31 22.94 46.45
C ALA A 382 -38.29 21.86 46.84
N ARG A 383 -38.30 20.69 46.19
CA ARG A 383 -37.39 19.57 46.48
C ARG A 383 -36.29 19.36 45.44
N HIS A 384 -36.31 20.10 44.33
CA HIS A 384 -35.38 19.90 43.21
C HIS A 384 -34.27 20.96 43.12
N HIS A 385 -34.41 22.11 43.81
CA HIS A 385 -33.38 23.13 43.85
C HIS A 385 -32.60 23.08 45.17
N PRO A 386 -31.26 22.99 45.14
CA PRO A 386 -30.43 23.11 46.34
C PRO A 386 -30.30 24.56 46.83
N THR A 387 -30.74 25.55 46.04
CA THR A 387 -30.68 26.98 46.36
C THR A 387 -32.08 27.51 46.67
N PRO A 388 -32.35 27.98 47.90
CA PRO A 388 -33.62 28.64 48.23
C PRO A 388 -33.86 29.86 47.32
N GLY A 389 -35.06 29.97 46.75
CA GLY A 389 -35.50 31.19 46.05
C GLY A 389 -35.32 31.26 44.52
N LYS A 390 -34.87 30.20 43.85
CA LYS A 390 -34.87 30.09 42.38
C LYS A 390 -36.07 29.24 41.91
N PHE A 391 -36.91 29.79 41.05
CA PHE A 391 -38.11 29.13 40.53
C PHE A 391 -37.92 28.67 39.08
N CYS A 392 -38.66 27.63 38.67
CA CYS A 392 -38.59 27.05 37.33
C CYS A 392 -38.74 28.10 36.21
N LYS A 393 -39.59 29.11 36.46
CA LYS A 393 -39.86 30.23 35.54
C LYS A 393 -38.67 31.13 35.25
N ASP A 394 -37.67 31.15 36.13
CA ASP A 394 -36.51 32.05 36.02
C ASP A 394 -35.52 31.57 34.92
N CYS A 395 -35.63 30.31 34.48
CA CYS A 395 -34.82 29.76 33.39
C CYS A 395 -35.64 29.06 32.29
N HIS A 396 -36.87 28.61 32.58
CA HIS A 396 -37.71 27.87 31.62
C HIS A 396 -38.92 28.65 31.08
N GLY A 397 -39.16 29.89 31.50
CA GLY A 397 -40.36 30.66 31.13
C GLY A 397 -41.61 30.26 31.93
N ALA A 398 -42.76 30.87 31.62
CA ALA A 398 -44.00 30.63 32.36
C ALA A 398 -44.46 29.17 32.22
N TRP A 399 -44.61 28.50 33.35
CA TRP A 399 -45.39 27.27 33.47
C TRP A 399 -46.86 27.68 33.42
N ASP A 400 -47.57 27.28 32.38
CA ASP A 400 -49.03 27.23 32.39
C ASP A 400 -49.47 25.94 33.09
N ASP A 401 -50.41 26.07 34.02
CA ASP A 401 -50.93 25.01 34.90
C ASP A 401 -51.71 23.89 34.15
N GLU A 402 -51.50 23.76 32.84
CA GLU A 402 -52.20 22.84 31.95
C GLU A 402 -51.35 21.64 31.51
N PHE A 403 -50.12 21.50 32.02
CA PHE A 403 -49.32 20.28 31.80
C PHE A 403 -49.81 19.13 32.70
N GLN A 404 -50.97 18.57 32.37
CA GLN A 404 -51.40 17.28 32.88
C GLN A 404 -50.77 16.19 32.00
N GLY A 405 -49.83 15.43 32.57
CA GLY A 405 -49.36 14.18 31.94
C GLY A 405 -50.53 13.24 31.60
N PRO A 406 -50.32 12.24 30.72
CA PRO A 406 -51.42 11.43 30.19
C PRO A 406 -52.15 10.72 31.33
N ARG A 407 -53.43 11.10 31.54
CA ARG A 407 -54.32 10.47 32.50
C ARG A 407 -54.52 9.00 32.11
N THR A 408 -53.90 8.07 32.83
CA THR A 408 -54.23 6.66 32.71
C THR A 408 -55.67 6.42 33.19
N ALA A 409 -56.46 5.83 32.29
CA ALA A 409 -57.71 5.11 32.46
C ALA A 409 -58.58 5.43 33.70
N LYS A 410 -59.70 6.13 33.46
CA LYS A 410 -60.99 5.63 33.96
C LYS A 410 -61.90 5.35 32.77
N ALA A 411 -62.15 4.06 32.57
CA ALA A 411 -63.20 3.56 31.72
C ALA A 411 -64.52 4.30 31.99
N LYS A 412 -65.00 5.06 31.00
CA LYS A 412 -66.43 5.30 30.82
C LYS A 412 -66.77 4.96 29.38
N LYS A 413 -67.52 3.86 29.24
CA LYS A 413 -68.10 3.34 28.01
C LYS A 413 -68.67 4.49 27.17
N ALA A 414 -68.05 4.76 26.02
CA ALA A 414 -68.72 5.47 24.95
C ALA A 414 -69.69 4.46 24.29
N LYS A 415 -70.98 4.78 24.36
CA LYS A 415 -72.03 4.11 23.58
C LYS A 415 -71.65 4.18 22.10
N VAL A 416 -71.50 3.01 21.50
CA VAL A 416 -71.59 2.82 20.05
C VAL A 416 -72.99 3.27 19.61
N GLN A 417 -73.08 4.27 18.75
CA GLN A 417 -74.26 4.50 17.91
C GLN A 417 -74.02 3.84 16.55
N PRO A 418 -74.99 3.08 16.01
CA PRO A 418 -74.79 2.28 14.81
C PRO A 418 -74.86 3.14 13.55
N ALA A 419 -73.86 2.99 12.67
CA ALA A 419 -74.00 3.33 11.27
C ALA A 419 -74.87 2.25 10.60
N GLY A 420 -76.17 2.52 10.52
CA GLY A 420 -77.15 1.72 9.79
C GLY A 420 -77.94 2.63 8.86
N GLY A 421 -77.38 2.92 7.69
CA GLY A 421 -78.11 3.48 6.55
C GLY A 421 -78.26 2.40 5.50
N THR A 422 -79.46 1.81 5.40
CA THR A 422 -79.88 0.91 4.33
C THR A 422 -80.31 1.70 3.09
N VAL A 423 -79.92 1.13 1.95
CA VAL A 423 -80.36 1.42 0.59
C VAL A 423 -81.88 1.61 0.46
N LYS A 424 -82.26 2.64 -0.29
CA LYS A 424 -83.34 2.57 -1.29
C LYS A 424 -82.86 3.21 -2.57
#